data_AF-Q65PU7-F1
#
_entry.id   AF-Q65PU7-F1
#
_cell.length_a   1.000
_cell.length_b   1.000
_cell.length_c   1.000
_cell.angle_alpha   90.00
_cell.angle_beta   90.00
_cell.angle_gamma   90.00
#
_symmetry.space_group_name_H-M   'P 1'
#
loop_
_entity.id
_entity.type
_entity.pdbx_description
1 polymer ?
#
loop_
_entity_poly.entity_id
_entity_poly.type
_entity_poly.pdbx_seq_one_letter_code
_entity_poly.pdbx_strand_id
1 'polypeptide(L)'
;MKVININNINWTIVASIAAAVSAFASLISIIISYHWNRKTYKANVEIEPKLEALYTLRKLIPDYIAEINYVTYLYCKAAANQNDERRAKENILPDGVIWGNITFEDHDRQMAKTKLVHEHLTAILRLEGAALLLKDAQELWNCLSLRKEYYKEATNEFVSKKEKEFNHLLNETSNKLNNDFIEYYKSKIELYEKGKSA
;
A
#
# COMPACT_ATOMS: atom_id res chain seq x y z
N MET A 1 83.49 35.06 14.83
CA MET A 1 82.14 34.78 14.29
C MET A 1 81.24 34.31 15.41
N LYS A 2 80.19 35.05 15.76
CA LYS A 2 79.17 34.58 16.71
C LYS A 2 78.26 33.61 15.96
N VAL A 3 78.34 32.33 16.30
CA VAL A 3 77.38 31.32 15.85
C VAL A 3 76.06 31.63 16.53
N ILE A 4 75.05 32.01 15.77
CA ILE A 4 73.69 32.22 16.27
C ILE A 4 73.11 30.82 16.55
N ASN A 5 72.88 30.52 17.83
CA ASN A 5 72.29 29.27 18.26
C ASN A 5 70.77 29.30 17.98
N ILE A 6 70.30 28.48 17.04
CA ILE A 6 68.90 28.43 16.59
C ILE A 6 68.00 27.68 17.60
N ASN A 7 68.55 27.13 18.69
CA ASN A 7 67.82 26.17 19.54
C ASN A 7 66.92 26.76 20.65
N ASN A 8 66.60 28.06 20.64
CA ASN A 8 65.56 28.60 21.53
C ASN A 8 64.26 28.85 20.76
N ILE A 9 63.67 27.77 20.24
CA ILE A 9 62.25 27.78 19.89
C ILE A 9 61.49 27.93 21.21
N ASN A 10 60.85 29.08 21.40
CA ASN A 10 60.10 29.37 22.62
C ASN A 10 58.92 28.39 22.72
N TRP A 11 59.06 27.36 23.57
CA TRP A 11 58.07 26.29 23.73
C TRP A 11 56.66 26.78 24.05
N THR A 12 56.53 27.98 24.63
CA THR A 12 55.24 28.65 24.83
C THR A 12 54.56 29.06 23.51
N ILE A 13 55.33 29.52 22.52
CA ILE A 13 54.82 29.83 21.17
C ILE A 13 54.36 28.54 20.50
N VAL A 14 55.15 27.47 20.57
CA VAL A 14 54.78 26.16 20.00
C VAL A 14 53.52 25.59 20.67
N ALA A 15 53.43 25.65 21.99
CA ALA A 15 52.24 25.20 22.72
C ALA A 15 50.99 26.03 22.37
N SER A 16 51.14 27.36 22.21
CA SER A 16 50.03 28.23 21.82
C SER A 16 49.53 27.95 20.39
N ILE A 17 50.44 27.67 19.44
CA ILE A 17 50.09 27.27 18.08
C ILE A 17 49.40 25.90 18.08
N ALA A 18 49.93 24.93 18.84
CA ALA A 18 49.33 23.61 18.97
C ALA A 18 47.90 23.68 19.54
N ALA A 19 47.69 24.47 20.60
CA ALA A 19 46.37 24.68 21.19
C ALA A 19 45.38 25.34 20.22
N ALA A 20 45.84 26.34 19.45
CA ALA A 20 45.02 26.99 18.43
C ALA A 20 44.63 26.03 17.30
N VAL A 21 45.56 25.18 16.83
CA VAL A 21 45.29 24.16 15.80
C VAL A 21 44.32 23.10 16.31
N SER A 22 44.47 22.62 17.54
CA SER A 22 43.54 21.68 18.16
C SER A 22 42.13 22.28 18.30
N ALA A 23 42.01 23.53 18.77
CA ALA A 23 40.73 24.22 18.87
C ALA A 23 40.05 24.38 17.50
N PHE A 24 40.82 24.70 16.45
CA PHE A 24 40.31 24.80 15.08
C PHE A 24 39.83 23.44 14.54
N ALA A 25 40.59 22.37 14.78
CA ALA A 25 40.20 21.01 14.37
C ALA A 25 38.93 20.54 15.09
N SER A 26 38.77 20.86 16.37
CA SER A 26 37.54 20.59 17.12
C SER A 26 36.35 21.38 16.56
N LEU A 27 36.53 22.66 16.24
CA LEU A 27 35.48 23.50 15.66
C LEU A 27 35.04 22.99 14.28
N ILE A 28 35.99 22.60 13.42
CA ILE A 28 35.71 21.99 12.12
C ILE A 28 34.94 20.69 12.29
N SER A 29 35.33 19.83 13.24
CA SER A 29 34.62 18.58 13.51
C SER A 29 33.18 18.83 13.95
N ILE A 30 32.95 19.81 14.84
CA ILE A 30 31.60 20.19 15.29
C ILE A 30 30.75 20.71 14.12
N ILE A 31 31.32 21.54 13.24
CA ILE A 31 30.62 22.08 12.06
C ILE A 31 30.25 20.96 11.08
N ILE A 32 31.18 20.03 10.82
CA ILE A 32 30.93 18.87 9.96
C ILE A 32 29.84 17.99 10.57
N SER A 33 29.92 17.66 11.86
CA SER A 33 28.91 16.86 12.56
C SER A 33 27.53 17.52 12.56
N TYR A 34 27.46 18.84 12.79
CA TYR A 34 26.20 19.59 12.72
C TYR A 34 25.61 19.60 11.30
N HIS A 35 26.45 19.81 10.29
CA HIS A 35 25.99 19.86 8.90
C HIS A 35 25.55 18.49 8.38
N TRP A 36 26.25 17.42 8.77
CA TRP A 36 25.85 16.04 8.51
C TRP A 36 24.54 15.71 9.23
N ASN A 37 24.45 15.92 10.55
CA ASN A 37 23.21 15.69 11.29
C ASN A 37 22.03 16.46 10.71
N ARG A 38 22.23 17.71 10.26
CA ARG A 38 21.16 18.51 9.64
C ARG A 38 20.73 17.97 8.28
N LYS A 39 21.67 17.50 7.45
CA LYS A 39 21.36 16.88 6.14
C LYS A 39 20.64 15.54 6.32
N THR A 40 21.18 14.67 7.16
CA THR A 40 20.59 13.35 7.46
C THR A 40 19.23 13.50 8.13
N TYR A 41 19.05 14.47 9.05
CA TYR A 41 17.75 14.76 9.65
C TYR A 41 16.72 15.21 8.62
N LYS A 42 17.07 16.11 7.71
CA LYS A 42 16.17 16.53 6.62
C LYS A 42 15.81 15.38 5.69
N ALA A 43 16.79 14.58 5.27
CA ALA A 43 16.56 13.41 4.42
C ALA A 43 15.63 12.40 5.11
N ASN A 44 15.84 12.12 6.41
CA ASN A 44 14.99 11.22 7.19
C ASN A 44 13.56 11.74 7.34
N VAL A 45 13.38 13.04 7.59
CA VAL A 45 12.05 13.67 7.68
C VAL A 45 11.28 13.60 6.36
N GLU A 46 11.98 13.63 5.22
CA GLU A 46 11.35 13.53 3.89
C GLU A 46 11.07 12.08 3.43
N ILE A 47 11.78 11.09 3.99
CA ILE A 47 11.70 9.68 3.59
C ILE A 47 10.76 8.88 4.49
N GLU A 48 10.74 9.15 5.80
CA GLU A 48 9.94 8.39 6.75
C GLU A 48 8.44 8.33 6.39
N PRO A 49 7.79 9.44 5.99
CA PRO A 49 6.38 9.40 5.59
C PRO A 49 6.13 8.55 4.34
N LYS A 50 7.10 8.51 3.41
CA LYS A 50 7.01 7.69 2.18
C LYS A 50 7.15 6.21 2.50
N LEU A 51 8.02 5.86 3.44
CA LEU A 51 8.14 4.49 3.96
C LEU A 51 6.86 4.05 4.68
N GLU A 52 6.29 4.92 5.52
CA GLU A 52 5.03 4.65 6.22
C GLU A 52 3.87 4.44 5.25
N ALA A 53 3.78 5.26 4.19
CA ALA A 53 2.79 5.08 3.13
C ALA A 53 2.97 3.75 2.39
N LEU A 54 4.20 3.36 2.01
CA LEU A 54 4.47 2.06 1.40
C LEU A 54 4.07 0.89 2.31
N TYR A 55 4.40 0.94 3.60
CA TYR A 55 4.01 -0.10 4.55
C TYR A 55 2.50 -0.17 4.75
N THR A 56 1.82 0.97 4.68
CA THR A 56 0.36 1.02 4.74
C THR A 56 -0.25 0.38 3.50
N LEU A 57 0.24 0.72 2.29
CA LEU A 57 -0.19 0.10 1.03
C LEU A 57 0.00 -1.42 1.03
N ARG A 58 1.10 -1.91 1.63
CA ARG A 58 1.39 -3.35 1.76
C ARG A 58 0.32 -4.13 2.52
N LYS A 59 -0.36 -3.49 3.47
CA LYS A 59 -1.49 -4.09 4.18
C LYS A 59 -2.81 -3.84 3.44
N LEU A 60 -3.00 -2.62 2.96
CA LEU A 60 -4.28 -2.15 2.45
C LEU A 60 -4.66 -2.74 1.09
N ILE A 61 -3.70 -3.06 0.22
CA ILE A 61 -3.98 -3.65 -1.10
C ILE A 61 -4.53 -5.08 -0.98
N PRO A 62 -3.89 -6.00 -0.22
CA PRO A 62 -4.48 -7.31 0.05
C PRO A 62 -5.85 -7.23 0.72
N ASP A 63 -6.02 -6.35 1.71
CA ASP A 63 -7.30 -6.14 2.39
C ASP A 63 -8.38 -5.66 1.40
N TYR A 64 -8.04 -4.70 0.54
CA TYR A 64 -8.93 -4.21 -0.51
C TYR A 64 -9.38 -5.32 -1.47
N ILE A 65 -8.43 -6.14 -1.96
CA ILE A 65 -8.75 -7.27 -2.83
C ILE A 65 -9.66 -8.28 -2.12
N ALA A 66 -9.36 -8.61 -0.85
CA ALA A 66 -10.18 -9.53 -0.07
C ALA A 66 -11.62 -9.00 0.13
N GLU A 67 -11.74 -7.70 0.43
CA GLU A 67 -13.03 -7.02 0.61
C GLU A 67 -13.87 -7.01 -0.67
N ILE A 68 -13.28 -6.69 -1.83
CA ILE A 68 -13.99 -6.75 -3.13
C ILE A 68 -14.49 -8.17 -3.44
N ASN A 69 -13.65 -9.18 -3.21
CA ASN A 69 -14.02 -10.59 -3.41
C ASN A 69 -15.16 -10.99 -2.47
N TYR A 70 -15.12 -10.54 -1.22
CA TYR A 70 -16.17 -10.87 -0.26
C TYR A 70 -17.51 -10.20 -0.56
N VAL A 71 -17.51 -8.92 -0.97
CA VAL A 71 -18.73 -8.25 -1.48
C VAL A 71 -19.32 -9.00 -2.66
N THR A 72 -18.47 -9.41 -3.61
CA THR A 72 -18.90 -10.18 -4.78
C THR A 72 -19.54 -11.50 -4.38
N TYR A 73 -18.90 -12.23 -3.46
CA TYR A 73 -19.41 -13.50 -2.93
C TYR A 73 -20.80 -13.32 -2.30
N LEU A 74 -20.97 -12.31 -1.44
CA LEU A 74 -22.26 -12.04 -0.79
C LEU A 74 -23.34 -11.70 -1.82
N TYR A 75 -23.00 -10.90 -2.84
CA TYR A 75 -23.93 -10.57 -3.92
C TYR A 75 -24.39 -11.83 -4.68
N CYS A 76 -23.44 -12.66 -5.09
CA CYS A 76 -23.71 -13.91 -5.79
C CYS A 76 -24.62 -14.82 -4.97
N LYS A 77 -24.32 -15.00 -3.67
CA LYS A 77 -25.13 -15.84 -2.78
C LYS A 77 -26.52 -15.29 -2.52
N ALA A 78 -26.66 -13.98 -2.33
CA ALA A 78 -27.96 -13.34 -2.19
C ALA A 78 -28.82 -13.51 -3.46
N ALA A 79 -28.22 -13.33 -4.65
CA ALA A 79 -28.89 -13.53 -5.93
C ALA A 79 -29.32 -15.00 -6.13
N ALA A 80 -28.43 -15.95 -5.80
CA ALA A 80 -28.73 -17.37 -5.85
C ALA A 80 -29.91 -17.76 -4.94
N ASN A 81 -29.91 -17.29 -3.68
CA ASN A 81 -30.99 -17.56 -2.74
C ASN A 81 -32.33 -16.98 -3.22
N GLN A 82 -32.34 -15.74 -3.73
CA GLN A 82 -33.55 -15.12 -4.27
C GLN A 82 -34.10 -15.86 -5.50
N ASN A 83 -33.21 -16.31 -6.40
CA ASN A 83 -33.61 -17.05 -7.58
C ASN A 83 -34.13 -18.45 -7.24
N ASP A 84 -33.48 -19.15 -6.31
CA ASP A 84 -33.93 -20.48 -5.87
C ASP A 84 -35.27 -20.38 -5.13
N GLU A 85 -35.47 -19.37 -4.28
CA GLU A 85 -36.77 -19.10 -3.64
C GLU A 85 -37.87 -18.84 -4.69
N ARG A 86 -37.57 -18.04 -5.73
CA ARG A 86 -38.50 -17.79 -6.83
C ARG A 86 -38.84 -19.09 -7.58
N ARG A 87 -37.84 -19.91 -7.91
CA ARG A 87 -38.05 -21.20 -8.61
C ARG A 87 -38.84 -22.19 -7.76
N ALA A 88 -38.67 -22.20 -6.44
CA ALA A 88 -39.46 -23.01 -5.53
C ALA A 88 -40.93 -22.57 -5.52
N LYS A 89 -41.20 -21.26 -5.45
CA LYS A 89 -42.57 -20.69 -5.56
C LYS A 89 -43.23 -20.99 -6.91
N GLU A 90 -42.43 -21.12 -7.96
CA GLU A 90 -42.88 -21.50 -9.31
C GLU A 90 -43.04 -23.03 -9.49
N ASN A 91 -42.86 -23.85 -8.44
CA ASN A 91 -42.89 -25.32 -8.46
C ASN A 91 -41.88 -25.96 -9.46
N ILE A 92 -40.78 -25.26 -9.75
CA ILE A 92 -39.70 -25.74 -10.63
C ILE A 92 -38.71 -26.62 -9.85
N LEU A 93 -38.56 -26.36 -8.55
CA LEU A 93 -37.70 -27.11 -7.65
C LEU A 93 -38.53 -28.09 -6.80
N PRO A 94 -37.96 -29.24 -6.38
CA PRO A 94 -38.63 -30.17 -5.47
C PRO A 94 -39.01 -29.52 -4.14
N ASP A 95 -40.09 -29.99 -3.53
CA ASP A 95 -40.46 -29.60 -2.16
C ASP A 95 -39.33 -29.92 -1.17
N GLY A 96 -38.99 -28.95 -0.32
CA GLY A 96 -37.98 -29.11 0.74
C GLY A 96 -36.56 -28.62 0.40
N VAL A 97 -36.37 -27.92 -0.72
CA VAL A 97 -35.09 -27.23 -1.00
C VAL A 97 -34.84 -26.14 0.04
N ILE A 98 -33.74 -26.28 0.80
CA ILE A 98 -33.27 -25.29 1.77
C ILE A 98 -32.35 -24.30 1.04
N TRP A 99 -32.77 -23.04 0.92
CA TRP A 99 -31.90 -21.95 0.47
C TRP A 99 -31.10 -21.34 1.64
N GLY A 100 -29.99 -20.69 1.33
CA GLY A 100 -29.11 -20.10 2.36
C GLY A 100 -29.68 -18.83 2.99
N ASN A 101 -29.03 -18.37 4.07
CA ASN A 101 -29.47 -17.19 4.85
C ASN A 101 -28.83 -15.86 4.42
N ILE A 102 -27.90 -15.88 3.45
CA ILE A 102 -27.24 -14.67 2.97
C ILE A 102 -28.22 -13.84 2.15
N THR A 103 -28.33 -12.56 2.49
CA THR A 103 -29.27 -11.60 1.89
C THR A 103 -28.54 -10.46 1.18
N PHE A 104 -29.28 -9.66 0.40
CA PHE A 104 -28.74 -8.42 -0.17
C PHE A 104 -28.40 -7.38 0.91
N GLU A 105 -29.01 -7.44 2.09
CA GLU A 105 -28.64 -6.57 3.21
C GLU A 105 -27.22 -6.86 3.72
N ASP A 106 -26.84 -8.14 3.78
CA ASP A 106 -25.47 -8.53 4.16
C ASP A 106 -24.45 -7.99 3.15
N HIS A 107 -24.77 -8.10 1.86
CA HIS A 107 -23.99 -7.50 0.79
C HIS A 107 -23.90 -5.97 0.95
N ASP A 108 -25.00 -5.27 1.22
CA ASP A 108 -25.01 -3.81 1.31
C ASP A 108 -24.21 -3.28 2.50
N ARG A 109 -24.29 -3.98 3.65
CA ARG A 109 -23.44 -3.69 4.82
C ARG A 109 -21.96 -3.88 4.50
N GLN A 110 -21.62 -4.97 3.80
CA GLN A 110 -20.24 -5.22 3.41
C GLN A 110 -19.75 -4.18 2.38
N MET A 111 -20.59 -3.80 1.41
CA MET A 111 -20.27 -2.78 0.41
C MET A 111 -19.92 -1.43 1.05
N ALA A 112 -20.61 -1.05 2.13
CA ALA A 112 -20.29 0.16 2.88
C ALA A 112 -18.89 0.09 3.52
N LYS A 113 -18.53 -1.07 4.11
CA LYS A 113 -17.18 -1.31 4.65
C LYS A 113 -16.11 -1.27 3.56
N THR A 114 -16.35 -1.96 2.45
CA THR A 114 -15.42 -2.03 1.32
C THR A 114 -15.21 -0.66 0.67
N LYS A 115 -16.23 0.21 0.66
CA LYS A 115 -16.10 1.60 0.21
C LYS A 115 -15.10 2.40 1.06
N LEU A 116 -15.10 2.24 2.37
CA LEU A 116 -14.12 2.91 3.25
C LEU A 116 -12.69 2.47 2.95
N VAL A 117 -12.49 1.17 2.70
CA VAL A 117 -11.19 0.62 2.30
C VAL A 117 -10.75 1.18 0.95
N HIS A 118 -11.66 1.26 -0.03
CA HIS A 118 -11.41 1.87 -1.33
C HIS A 118 -11.01 3.36 -1.21
N GLU A 119 -11.75 4.14 -0.43
CA GLU A 119 -11.47 5.56 -0.22
C GLU A 119 -10.10 5.76 0.44
N HIS A 120 -9.78 4.96 1.46
CA HIS A 120 -8.48 5.01 2.12
C HIS A 120 -7.33 4.65 1.16
N LEU A 121 -7.51 3.58 0.36
CA LEU A 121 -6.51 3.15 -0.61
C LEU A 121 -6.27 4.22 -1.67
N THR A 122 -7.33 4.76 -2.26
CA THR A 122 -7.23 5.79 -3.30
C THR A 122 -6.61 7.08 -2.77
N ALA A 123 -6.85 7.45 -1.51
CA ALA A 123 -6.21 8.60 -0.88
C ALA A 123 -4.69 8.40 -0.78
N ILE A 124 -4.22 7.25 -0.27
CA ILE A 124 -2.79 6.98 -0.15
C ILE A 124 -2.12 6.90 -1.53
N LEU A 125 -2.73 6.22 -2.50
CA LEU A 125 -2.19 6.11 -3.85
C LEU A 125 -2.05 7.47 -4.54
N ARG A 126 -2.99 8.40 -4.29
CA ARG A 126 -2.91 9.79 -4.78
C ARG A 126 -1.77 10.56 -4.11
N LEU A 127 -1.62 10.43 -2.79
CA LEU A 127 -0.55 11.09 -2.03
C LEU A 127 0.84 10.61 -2.48
N GLU A 128 0.98 9.31 -2.72
CA GLU A 128 2.24 8.72 -3.21
C GLU A 128 2.50 8.97 -4.70
N GLY A 129 1.52 9.48 -5.45
CA GLY A 129 1.63 9.65 -6.91
C GLY A 129 1.70 8.33 -7.67
N ALA A 130 1.12 7.26 -7.14
CA ALA A 130 1.11 5.91 -7.73
C ALA A 130 -0.02 5.76 -8.77
N ALA A 131 0.07 6.51 -9.87
CA ALA A 131 -1.02 6.64 -10.85
C ALA A 131 -1.46 5.32 -11.52
N LEU A 132 -0.52 4.40 -11.79
CA LEU A 132 -0.84 3.09 -12.38
C LEU A 132 -1.65 2.23 -11.38
N LEU A 133 -1.16 2.10 -10.14
CA LEU A 133 -1.88 1.38 -9.08
C LEU A 133 -3.25 2.00 -8.78
N LEU A 134 -3.38 3.33 -8.84
CA LEU A 134 -4.66 4.01 -8.68
C LEU A 134 -5.65 3.60 -9.79
N LYS A 135 -5.16 3.50 -11.04
CA LYS A 135 -5.95 3.02 -12.16
C LYS A 135 -6.36 1.56 -11.95
N ASP A 136 -5.44 0.67 -11.56
CA ASP A 136 -5.74 -0.75 -11.33
C ASP A 136 -6.74 -0.96 -10.18
N ALA A 137 -6.60 -0.20 -9.09
CA ALA A 137 -7.56 -0.21 -7.99
C ALA A 137 -8.97 0.24 -8.44
N GLN A 138 -9.04 1.24 -9.32
CA GLN A 138 -10.30 1.72 -9.90
C GLN A 138 -10.90 0.71 -10.88
N GLU A 139 -10.08 0.04 -11.70
CA GLU A 139 -10.52 -1.05 -12.58
C GLU A 139 -11.18 -2.16 -11.75
N LEU A 140 -10.54 -2.59 -10.65
CA LEU A 140 -11.09 -3.59 -9.75
C LEU A 140 -12.39 -3.13 -9.07
N TRP A 141 -12.47 -1.85 -8.66
CA TRP A 141 -13.70 -1.27 -8.12
C TRP A 141 -14.84 -1.34 -9.14
N ASN A 142 -14.54 -1.02 -10.40
CA ASN A 142 -15.52 -0.96 -11.46
C ASN A 142 -16.08 -2.35 -11.81
N CYS A 143 -15.35 -3.45 -11.55
CA CYS A 143 -15.89 -4.80 -11.66
C CYS A 143 -17.18 -4.96 -10.86
N LEU A 144 -17.27 -4.34 -9.67
CA LEU A 144 -18.49 -4.42 -8.87
C LEU A 144 -19.71 -3.91 -9.64
N SER A 145 -19.60 -2.87 -10.47
CA SER A 145 -20.75 -2.35 -11.23
C SER A 145 -21.38 -3.37 -12.18
N LEU A 146 -20.60 -4.33 -12.66
CA LEU A 146 -21.03 -5.35 -13.61
C LEU A 146 -21.75 -6.52 -12.93
N ARG A 147 -21.52 -6.75 -11.63
CA ARG A 147 -21.96 -7.96 -10.90
C ARG A 147 -23.45 -8.29 -11.08
N LYS A 148 -24.31 -7.27 -11.13
CA LYS A 148 -25.76 -7.44 -11.29
C LYS A 148 -26.13 -8.16 -12.60
N GLU A 149 -25.43 -7.86 -13.69
CA GLU A 149 -25.69 -8.50 -14.97
C GLU A 149 -25.23 -9.96 -14.98
N TYR A 150 -24.08 -10.22 -14.36
CA TYR A 150 -23.42 -11.52 -14.39
C TYR A 150 -24.06 -12.55 -13.43
N TYR A 151 -24.60 -12.09 -12.29
CA TYR A 151 -25.26 -12.96 -11.30
C TYR A 151 -26.79 -12.94 -11.37
N LYS A 152 -27.39 -12.31 -12.39
CA LYS A 152 -28.85 -12.20 -12.54
C LYS A 152 -29.57 -13.55 -12.47
N GLU A 153 -28.95 -14.58 -13.03
CA GLU A 153 -29.50 -15.95 -13.13
C GLU A 153 -28.73 -16.94 -12.25
N ALA A 154 -27.95 -16.45 -11.28
CA ALA A 154 -27.22 -17.31 -10.35
C ALA A 154 -28.17 -18.21 -9.56
N THR A 155 -27.76 -19.43 -9.29
CA THR A 155 -28.49 -20.43 -8.47
C THR A 155 -27.49 -21.14 -7.56
N ASN A 156 -27.93 -21.76 -6.46
CA ASN A 156 -27.01 -22.51 -5.61
C ASN A 156 -26.58 -23.86 -6.23
N GLU A 157 -27.37 -24.39 -7.16
CA GLU A 157 -27.13 -25.69 -7.78
C GLU A 157 -26.05 -25.62 -8.89
N PHE A 158 -26.06 -24.55 -9.69
CA PHE A 158 -25.20 -24.43 -10.86
C PHE A 158 -24.52 -23.07 -10.96
N VAL A 159 -23.23 -23.09 -11.28
CA VAL A 159 -22.44 -21.92 -11.64
C VAL A 159 -22.52 -21.71 -13.15
N SER A 160 -23.18 -20.64 -13.57
CA SER A 160 -23.38 -20.29 -14.98
C SER A 160 -22.08 -19.88 -15.69
N LYS A 161 -22.11 -19.84 -17.03
CA LYS A 161 -20.97 -19.35 -17.82
C LYS A 161 -20.67 -17.89 -17.50
N LYS A 162 -21.69 -17.04 -17.33
CA LYS A 162 -21.53 -15.64 -16.95
C LYS A 162 -20.81 -15.53 -15.60
N GLU A 163 -21.22 -16.29 -14.59
CA GLU A 163 -20.54 -16.27 -13.29
C GLU A 163 -19.05 -16.60 -13.40
N LYS A 164 -18.70 -17.59 -14.25
CA LYS A 164 -17.29 -17.92 -14.52
C LYS A 164 -16.56 -16.79 -15.23
N GLU A 165 -17.19 -16.15 -16.22
CA GLU A 165 -16.64 -14.99 -16.93
C GLU A 165 -16.37 -13.81 -15.97
N PHE A 166 -17.31 -13.53 -15.06
CA PHE A 166 -17.12 -12.49 -14.04
C PHE A 166 -16.00 -12.85 -13.07
N ASN A 167 -16.00 -14.07 -12.53
CA ASN A 167 -14.96 -14.51 -11.59
C ASN A 167 -13.57 -14.48 -12.24
N HIS A 168 -13.48 -14.83 -13.52
CA HIS A 168 -12.24 -14.74 -14.28
C HIS A 168 -11.77 -13.28 -14.39
N LEU A 169 -12.64 -12.36 -14.83
CA LEU A 169 -12.34 -10.93 -14.89
C LEU A 169 -11.91 -10.37 -13.53
N LEU A 170 -12.64 -10.71 -12.47
CA LEU A 170 -12.35 -10.25 -11.11
C LEU A 170 -10.97 -10.73 -10.65
N ASN A 171 -10.65 -12.01 -10.89
CA ASN A 171 -9.36 -12.59 -10.56
C ASN A 171 -8.22 -11.97 -11.36
N GLU A 172 -8.40 -11.76 -12.67
CA GLU A 172 -7.39 -11.11 -13.51
C GLU A 172 -7.09 -9.70 -13.02
N THR A 173 -8.13 -8.91 -12.73
CA THR A 173 -7.98 -7.52 -12.27
C THR A 173 -7.35 -7.46 -10.86
N SER A 174 -7.72 -8.39 -9.98
CA SER A 174 -7.11 -8.53 -8.64
C SER A 174 -5.64 -8.90 -8.71
N ASN A 175 -5.29 -9.89 -9.56
CA ASN A 175 -3.92 -10.35 -9.75
C ASN A 175 -3.04 -9.25 -10.36
N LYS A 176 -3.57 -8.50 -11.33
CA LYS A 176 -2.88 -7.35 -11.92
C LYS A 176 -2.52 -6.31 -10.86
N LEU A 177 -3.50 -5.84 -10.08
CA LEU A 177 -3.25 -4.88 -9.00
C LEU A 177 -2.19 -5.39 -8.00
N ASN A 178 -2.28 -6.66 -7.59
CA ASN A 178 -1.34 -7.24 -6.64
C ASN A 178 0.08 -7.35 -7.21
N ASN A 179 0.23 -7.78 -8.46
CA ASN A 179 1.52 -7.94 -9.11
C ASN A 179 2.17 -6.57 -9.37
N ASP A 180 1.42 -5.62 -9.90
CA ASP A 180 1.89 -4.26 -10.15
C ASP A 180 2.30 -3.59 -8.83
N PHE A 181 1.58 -3.86 -7.74
CA PHE A 181 1.98 -3.40 -6.41
C PHE A 181 3.29 -4.03 -5.93
N ILE A 182 3.48 -5.35 -6.11
CA ILE A 182 4.71 -6.03 -5.71
C ILE A 182 5.92 -5.41 -6.42
N GLU A 183 5.81 -5.13 -7.72
CA GLU A 183 6.87 -4.49 -8.51
C GLU A 183 7.11 -3.04 -8.04
N TYR A 184 6.04 -2.26 -7.90
CA TYR A 184 6.11 -0.90 -7.38
C TYR A 184 6.79 -0.85 -6.01
N TYR A 185 6.33 -1.67 -5.07
CA TYR A 185 6.84 -1.74 -3.70
C TYR A 185 8.34 -2.06 -3.68
N LYS A 186 8.78 -3.09 -4.41
CA LYS A 186 10.20 -3.44 -4.52
C LYS A 186 11.04 -2.27 -5.05
N SER A 187 10.59 -1.61 -6.10
CA SER A 187 11.33 -0.48 -6.68
C SER A 187 11.44 0.71 -5.73
N LYS A 188 10.40 0.97 -4.93
CA LYS A 188 10.35 2.13 -4.03
C LYS A 188 11.04 1.88 -2.70
N ILE A 189 10.88 0.70 -2.11
CA ILE A 189 11.49 0.37 -0.82
C ILE A 189 13.02 0.44 -0.92
N GLU A 190 13.61 -0.09 -2.00
CA GLU A 190 15.05 -0.01 -2.24
C GLU A 190 15.54 1.44 -2.39
N LEU A 191 14.75 2.29 -3.06
CA LEU A 191 15.08 3.69 -3.28
C LEU A 191 15.01 4.50 -1.97
N TYR A 192 14.00 4.25 -1.14
CA TYR A 192 13.81 4.94 0.13
C TYR A 192 14.80 4.47 1.20
N GLU A 193 15.11 3.18 1.27
CA GLU A 193 16.13 2.65 2.19
C GLU A 193 17.54 3.15 1.86
N LYS A 194 17.89 3.26 0.57
CA LYS A 194 19.15 3.91 0.13
C LYS A 194 19.18 5.39 0.49
N GLY A 195 18.06 6.10 0.36
CA GLY A 195 17.98 7.51 0.73
C GLY A 195 18.09 7.76 2.25
N LYS A 196 17.67 6.80 3.09
CA LYS A 196 17.78 6.87 4.55
C LYS A 196 19.21 6.63 5.06
N SER A 197 20.05 5.99 4.24
CA SER A 197 21.44 5.63 4.55
C SER A 197 22.49 6.54 3.90
N ALA A 198 22.06 7.56 3.13
CA ALA A 198 22.88 8.57 2.47
C ALA A 198 22.92 9.90 3.26
#